data_AF-A0A346NMC8-F1
#
_entry.id   AF-A0A346NMC8-F1
#
_cell.length_a   1.000
_cell.length_b   1.000
_cell.length_c   1.000
_cell.angle_alpha   90.00
_cell.angle_beta   90.00
_cell.angle_gamma   90.00
#
_symmetry.space_group_name_H-M   'P 1'
#
loop_
_entity.id
_entity.type
_entity.pdbx_description
1 polymer ?
#
loop_
_entity_poly.entity_id
_entity_poly.type
_entity_poly.pdbx_seq_one_letter_code
_entity_poly.pdbx_strand_id
1 'polypeptide(L)'
;MARLGSLALNIEGDLGSGIVLSLTSPPKDDVEYSYDGNVLRCKKNVPYIVCCLRERLGREETLEKGRALVQIGLDMLSMKGTEDLVTKKVDEEYMYWWTDEGETIFSLVDTSTLSMKSEVAGIVVRDKNGKVVPSPPPMEQHHLGFRFFRYSQVSEDLFGAYRNMYLAFEHLLSSKHPKGKELEVQWLSRALNLVSI
;
A
#
# COMPACT_ATOMS: atom_id res chain seq x y z
N MET A 1 -20.10 4.14 10.82
CA MET A 1 -18.79 4.73 10.42
C MET A 1 -17.80 4.54 11.56
N ALA A 2 -16.80 3.66 11.40
CA ALA A 2 -15.68 3.60 12.33
C ALA A 2 -14.75 4.80 12.04
N ARG A 3 -14.29 5.49 13.10
CA ARG A 3 -13.35 6.60 12.99
C ARG A 3 -12.06 6.29 13.73
N LEU A 4 -10.95 6.40 13.01
CA LEU A 4 -9.61 6.51 13.59
C LEU A 4 -9.21 7.99 13.42
N GLY A 5 -9.25 8.76 14.51
CA GLY A 5 -9.15 10.23 14.43
C GLY A 5 -10.28 10.85 13.58
N SER A 6 -9.93 11.55 12.50
CA SER A 6 -10.87 12.18 11.54
C SER A 6 -11.29 11.27 10.39
N LEU A 7 -10.71 10.07 10.25
CA LEU A 7 -10.96 9.19 9.11
C LEU A 7 -12.38 8.61 9.14
N ALA A 8 -13.15 8.94 8.13
CA ALA A 8 -14.44 8.35 7.84
C ALA A 8 -14.28 7.08 6.99
N LEU A 9 -14.31 5.90 7.61
CA LEU A 9 -14.28 4.64 6.85
C LEU A 9 -15.70 4.30 6.36
N ASN A 10 -15.88 4.42 5.05
CA ASN A 10 -17.01 3.87 4.32
C ASN A 10 -16.58 2.51 3.75
N ILE A 11 -16.85 1.44 4.50
CA ILE A 11 -16.50 0.05 4.14
C ILE A 11 -17.70 -0.62 3.45
N GLU A 12 -18.52 0.15 2.74
CA GLU A 12 -19.61 -0.41 1.93
C GLU A 12 -19.11 -0.61 0.51
N GLY A 13 -18.70 -1.85 0.19
CA GLY A 13 -18.40 -2.29 -1.17
C GLY A 13 -17.30 -3.34 -1.31
N ASP A 14 -16.30 -3.34 -0.43
CA ASP A 14 -15.12 -4.22 -0.50
C ASP A 14 -15.13 -5.23 0.67
N LEU A 15 -16.09 -6.17 0.65
CA LEU A 15 -16.36 -7.10 1.77
C LEU A 15 -15.50 -8.38 1.71
N GLY A 16 -14.20 -8.18 1.82
CA GLY A 16 -13.21 -9.23 2.06
C GLY A 16 -12.64 -9.13 3.47
N SER A 17 -11.53 -8.43 3.55
CA SER A 17 -10.82 -8.04 4.76
C SER A 17 -10.06 -6.75 4.46
N GLY A 18 -9.34 -6.18 5.42
CA GLY A 18 -8.54 -5.00 5.14
C GLY A 18 -7.86 -4.40 6.35
N ILE A 19 -7.04 -3.38 6.10
CA ILE A 19 -6.22 -2.71 7.09
C ILE A 19 -6.21 -1.19 6.88
N VAL A 20 -6.07 -0.47 7.99
CA VAL A 20 -5.81 0.97 8.06
C VAL A 20 -4.51 1.17 8.81
N LEU A 21 -3.59 1.92 8.20
CA LEU A 21 -2.32 2.29 8.78
C LEU A 21 -2.18 3.82 8.85
N SER A 22 -1.59 4.31 9.94
CA SER A 22 -1.22 5.71 10.09
C SER A 22 -0.10 6.10 9.13
N LEU A 23 -0.11 7.35 8.66
CA LEU A 23 0.95 7.95 7.87
C LEU A 23 1.72 8.98 8.73
N THR A 24 3.00 9.21 8.42
CA THR A 24 3.83 10.22 9.09
C THR A 24 3.40 11.65 8.74
N SER A 25 2.92 11.85 7.51
CA SER A 25 2.35 13.09 6.99
C SER A 25 1.06 12.78 6.22
N PRO A 26 0.08 13.71 6.22
CA PRO A 26 -1.12 13.52 5.41
C PRO A 26 -0.81 13.70 3.91
N PRO A 27 -1.55 13.01 3.03
CA PRO A 27 -1.45 13.21 1.58
C PRO A 27 -2.00 14.60 1.20
N LYS A 28 -1.43 15.18 0.14
CA LYS A 28 -1.81 16.48 -0.41
C LYS A 28 -3.06 16.39 -1.28
N ASP A 29 -3.36 15.22 -1.85
CA ASP A 29 -4.55 14.96 -2.65
C ASP A 29 -5.26 13.65 -2.28
N ASP A 30 -6.51 13.50 -2.75
CA ASP A 30 -7.25 12.25 -2.66
C ASP A 30 -6.62 11.24 -3.62
N VAL A 31 -6.34 10.04 -3.12
CA VAL A 31 -5.69 8.98 -3.90
C VAL A 31 -6.50 7.70 -3.77
N GLU A 32 -6.88 7.13 -4.91
CA GLU A 32 -7.38 5.77 -5.00
C GLU A 32 -6.54 5.01 -6.02
N TYR A 33 -6.05 3.84 -5.62
CA TYR A 33 -5.17 3.03 -6.43
C TYR A 33 -5.54 1.56 -6.29
N SER A 34 -5.71 0.87 -7.41
CA SER A 34 -5.99 -0.57 -7.41
C SER A 34 -4.76 -1.37 -7.78
N TYR A 35 -4.48 -2.43 -7.02
CA TYR A 35 -3.38 -3.35 -7.28
C TYR A 35 -3.83 -4.79 -7.05
N ASP A 36 -3.69 -5.63 -8.08
CA ASP A 36 -4.08 -7.04 -8.03
C ASP A 36 -5.52 -7.27 -7.53
N GLY A 37 -6.45 -6.40 -7.97
CA GLY A 37 -7.85 -6.44 -7.55
C GLY A 37 -8.14 -5.94 -6.12
N ASN A 38 -7.11 -5.53 -5.36
CA ASN A 38 -7.24 -4.88 -4.06
C ASN A 38 -7.24 -3.36 -4.25
N VAL A 39 -7.81 -2.62 -3.31
CA VAL A 39 -7.93 -1.15 -3.42
C VAL A 39 -7.21 -0.48 -2.26
N LEU A 40 -6.37 0.49 -2.57
CA LEU A 40 -5.73 1.38 -1.62
C LEU A 40 -6.31 2.78 -1.75
N ARG A 41 -6.62 3.42 -0.63
CA ARG A 41 -7.22 4.74 -0.57
C ARG A 41 -6.55 5.61 0.47
N CYS A 42 -6.27 6.85 0.10
CA CYS A 42 -5.88 7.92 1.00
C CYS A 42 -6.80 9.13 0.75
N LYS A 43 -7.09 9.89 1.80
CA LYS A 43 -7.87 11.12 1.70
C LYS A 43 -7.00 12.33 2.00
N LYS A 44 -7.13 13.38 1.19
CA LYS A 44 -6.44 14.65 1.36
C LYS A 44 -6.53 15.12 2.81
N ASN A 45 -5.39 15.53 3.38
CA ASN A 45 -5.27 16.02 4.75
C ASN A 45 -5.64 15.01 5.86
N VAL A 46 -5.80 13.72 5.52
CA VAL A 46 -6.10 12.66 6.49
C VAL A 46 -4.91 11.70 6.56
N PRO A 47 -4.22 11.58 7.70
CA PRO A 47 -2.94 10.87 7.81
C PRO A 47 -3.12 9.34 7.94
N TYR A 48 -3.94 8.77 7.08
CA TYR A 48 -4.23 7.34 7.06
C TYR A 48 -4.30 6.82 5.63
N ILE A 49 -3.81 5.60 5.45
CA ILE A 49 -4.02 4.80 4.25
C ILE A 49 -4.89 3.60 4.60
N VAL A 50 -5.86 3.33 3.73
CA VAL A 50 -6.79 2.20 3.84
C VAL A 50 -6.46 1.24 2.72
N CYS A 51 -6.28 -0.04 3.03
CA CYS A 51 -6.17 -1.11 2.05
C CYS A 51 -7.34 -2.08 2.23
N CYS A 52 -8.22 -2.11 1.24
CA CYS A 52 -9.30 -3.06 1.13
C CYS A 52 -8.84 -4.28 0.33
N LEU A 53 -8.91 -5.45 0.96
CA LEU A 53 -8.57 -6.72 0.33
C LEU A 53 -9.81 -7.31 -0.32
N ARG A 54 -9.65 -7.81 -1.54
CA ARG A 54 -10.73 -8.46 -2.29
C ARG A 54 -11.17 -9.76 -1.64
N GLU A 55 -10.23 -10.47 -1.03
CA GLU A 55 -10.43 -11.80 -0.44
C GLU A 55 -10.90 -11.69 1.01
N ARG A 56 -11.67 -12.69 1.46
CA ARG A 56 -11.99 -12.88 2.87
C ARG A 56 -10.91 -13.74 3.49
N LEU A 57 -10.00 -13.10 4.21
CA LEU A 57 -8.85 -13.75 4.81
C LEU A 57 -9.04 -13.90 6.31
N GLY A 58 -8.28 -14.79 6.92
CA GLY A 58 -8.19 -14.90 8.37
C GLY A 58 -7.42 -13.73 8.99
N ARG A 59 -7.35 -13.71 10.33
CA ARG A 59 -6.72 -12.64 11.11
C ARG A 59 -5.27 -12.34 10.69
N GLU A 60 -4.40 -13.35 10.77
CA GLU A 60 -2.96 -13.19 10.54
C GLU A 60 -2.66 -12.87 9.07
N GLU A 61 -3.32 -13.59 8.17
CA GLU A 61 -3.18 -13.41 6.73
C GLU A 61 -3.63 -12.02 6.26
N THR A 62 -4.72 -11.48 6.84
CA THR A 62 -5.17 -10.10 6.59
C THR A 62 -4.08 -9.09 6.98
N LEU A 63 -3.45 -9.29 8.14
CA LEU A 63 -2.46 -8.36 8.65
C LEU A 63 -1.19 -8.37 7.78
N GLU A 64 -0.67 -9.55 7.47
CA GLU A 64 0.53 -9.72 6.64
C GLU A 64 0.31 -9.19 5.21
N LYS A 65 -0.76 -9.66 4.55
CA LYS A 65 -1.07 -9.26 3.17
C LYS A 65 -1.41 -7.78 3.07
N GLY A 66 -2.22 -7.26 4.01
CA GLY A 66 -2.58 -5.85 4.07
C GLY A 66 -1.37 -4.94 4.21
N ARG A 67 -0.45 -5.25 5.14
CA ARG A 67 0.80 -4.47 5.32
C ARG A 67 1.68 -4.52 4.07
N ALA A 68 1.84 -5.69 3.47
CA ALA A 68 2.62 -5.85 2.25
C ALA A 68 2.05 -5.02 1.09
N LEU A 69 0.72 -5.07 0.90
CA LEU A 69 0.02 -4.32 -0.15
C LEU A 69 0.06 -2.82 0.08
N VAL A 70 -0.06 -2.34 1.33
CA VAL A 70 0.15 -0.92 1.65
C VAL A 70 1.54 -0.47 1.19
N GLN A 71 2.60 -1.21 1.53
CA GLN A 71 3.94 -0.82 1.09
C GLN A 71 4.07 -0.81 -0.44
N ILE A 72 3.51 -1.80 -1.13
CA ILE A 72 3.47 -1.84 -2.61
C ILE A 72 2.76 -0.61 -3.17
N GLY A 73 1.56 -0.28 -2.65
CA GLY A 73 0.80 0.86 -3.12
C GLY A 73 1.56 2.18 -2.91
N LEU A 74 2.20 2.36 -1.75
CA LEU A 74 3.03 3.53 -1.50
C LEU A 74 4.21 3.62 -2.47
N ASP A 75 4.89 2.50 -2.76
CA ASP A 75 5.98 2.45 -3.74
C ASP A 75 5.51 2.90 -5.13
N MET A 76 4.31 2.48 -5.54
CA MET A 76 3.71 2.87 -6.83
C MET A 76 3.31 4.34 -6.90
N LEU A 77 2.82 4.92 -5.80
CA LEU A 77 2.48 6.36 -5.73
C LEU A 77 3.72 7.24 -5.89
N SER A 78 4.83 6.87 -5.25
CA SER A 78 6.12 7.55 -5.42
C SER A 78 6.64 7.45 -6.84
N MET A 79 6.62 6.25 -7.43
CA MET A 79 7.08 6.04 -8.80
C MET A 79 6.29 6.84 -9.83
N LYS A 80 5.00 7.07 -9.59
CA LYS A 80 4.14 7.89 -10.45
C LYS A 80 4.28 9.39 -10.20
N GLY A 81 5.10 9.80 -9.24
CA GLY A 81 5.24 11.21 -8.82
C GLY A 81 3.96 11.79 -8.21
N THR A 82 3.07 10.94 -7.69
CA THR A 82 1.81 11.38 -7.08
C THR A 82 2.05 11.85 -5.65
N GLU A 83 2.61 10.99 -4.80
CA GLU A 83 2.89 11.28 -3.39
C GLU A 83 4.03 10.42 -2.87
N ASP A 84 4.81 10.98 -1.94
CA ASP A 84 5.89 10.26 -1.22
C ASP A 84 5.49 10.07 0.25
N LEU A 85 4.71 9.03 0.53
CA LEU A 85 4.14 8.77 1.86
C LEU A 85 4.87 7.66 2.61
N VAL A 86 4.82 7.74 3.94
CA VAL A 86 5.43 6.76 4.85
C VAL A 86 4.44 6.36 5.93
N THR A 87 4.35 5.06 6.20
CA THR A 87 3.56 4.56 7.33
C THR A 87 4.24 4.84 8.66
N LYS A 88 3.48 5.24 9.67
CA LYS A 88 3.92 5.51 11.04
C LYS A 88 3.54 4.33 11.95
N LYS A 89 4.51 3.86 12.75
CA LYS A 89 4.27 2.89 13.85
C LYS A 89 3.41 1.67 13.48
N VAL A 90 3.73 1.03 12.36
CA VAL A 90 2.92 -0.06 11.78
C VAL A 90 2.66 -1.24 12.72
N ASP A 91 3.52 -1.43 13.73
CA ASP A 91 3.41 -2.50 14.73
C ASP A 91 2.71 -2.09 16.02
N GLU A 92 2.47 -0.80 16.23
CA GLU A 92 1.87 -0.26 17.47
C GLU A 92 0.49 0.37 17.24
N GLU A 93 0.23 0.91 16.05
CA GLU A 93 -0.97 1.68 15.73
C GLU A 93 -1.55 1.22 14.39
N TYR A 94 -2.57 0.36 14.43
CA TYR A 94 -3.25 -0.14 13.24
C TYR A 94 -4.66 -0.62 13.54
N MET A 95 -5.53 -0.50 12.55
CA MET A 95 -6.87 -1.08 12.57
C MET A 95 -6.99 -2.06 11.42
N TYR A 96 -7.65 -3.20 11.62
CA TYR A 96 -7.89 -4.15 10.55
C TYR A 96 -9.19 -4.91 10.81
N TRP A 97 -9.74 -5.45 9.74
CA TRP A 97 -10.96 -6.25 9.78
C TRP A 97 -10.81 -7.50 8.95
N TRP A 98 -11.36 -8.59 9.43
CA TRP A 98 -11.37 -9.88 8.75
C TRP A 98 -12.72 -10.56 8.93
N THR A 99 -12.94 -11.64 8.17
CA THR A 99 -14.14 -12.45 8.32
C THR A 99 -13.77 -13.74 9.03
N ASP A 100 -14.50 -14.09 10.08
CA ASP A 100 -14.40 -15.36 10.79
C ASP A 100 -15.79 -15.96 10.97
N GLU A 101 -15.99 -17.21 10.56
CA GLU A 101 -17.30 -17.89 10.56
C GLU A 101 -18.47 -17.11 9.91
N GLY A 102 -18.17 -16.16 9.00
CA GLY A 102 -19.17 -15.31 8.34
C GLY A 102 -19.47 -14.00 9.07
N GLU A 103 -18.89 -13.78 10.25
CA GLU A 103 -18.93 -12.51 10.99
C GLU A 103 -17.71 -11.65 10.63
N THR A 104 -17.93 -10.33 10.51
CA THR A 104 -16.83 -9.38 10.33
C THR A 104 -16.29 -8.96 11.70
N ILE A 105 -15.05 -9.32 11.98
CA ILE A 105 -14.36 -8.94 13.21
C ILE A 105 -13.48 -7.72 12.92
N PHE A 106 -13.59 -6.71 13.79
CA PHE A 106 -12.71 -5.55 13.80
C PHE A 106 -11.73 -5.65 14.95
N SER A 107 -10.45 -5.43 14.67
CA SER A 107 -9.43 -5.26 15.70
C SER A 107 -8.74 -3.92 15.51
N LEU A 108 -8.60 -3.22 16.63
CA LEU A 108 -7.87 -1.98 16.72
C LEU A 108 -6.76 -2.15 17.75
N VAL A 109 -5.54 -1.83 17.34
CA VAL A 109 -4.41 -1.66 18.23
C VAL A 109 -4.05 -0.18 18.16
N ASP A 110 -4.24 0.52 19.27
CA ASP A 110 -3.97 1.94 19.38
C ASP A 110 -3.43 2.24 20.78
N THR A 111 -2.56 3.24 20.87
CA THR A 111 -2.03 3.77 22.13
C THR A 111 -2.81 5.00 22.62
N SER A 112 -3.83 5.45 21.87
CA SER A 112 -4.68 6.61 22.15
C SER A 112 -6.09 6.25 22.66
N THR A 113 -6.86 7.25 23.13
CA THR A 113 -8.23 7.06 23.67
C THR A 113 -9.27 6.93 22.55
N LEU A 114 -9.97 5.79 22.50
CA LEU A 114 -10.93 5.45 21.45
C LEU A 114 -12.35 6.01 21.71
N SER A 115 -13.04 6.44 20.65
CA SER A 115 -14.49 6.68 20.67
C SER A 115 -15.19 5.99 19.48
N MET A 116 -16.26 5.22 19.73
CA MET A 116 -17.00 4.46 18.70
C MET A 116 -18.52 4.73 18.80
N LYS A 117 -19.21 4.88 17.66
CA LYS A 117 -20.69 4.88 17.53
C LYS A 117 -21.10 4.18 16.22
N SER A 118 -22.23 3.45 16.23
CA SER A 118 -22.74 2.68 15.08
C SER A 118 -24.25 2.93 14.86
N GLU A 119 -24.66 3.11 13.60
CA GLU A 119 -26.05 3.11 13.13
C GLU A 119 -26.11 2.30 11.81
N VAL A 120 -27.18 1.52 11.60
CA VAL A 120 -27.31 0.50 10.53
C VAL A 120 -28.34 0.93 9.47
N ALA A 121 -28.00 0.86 8.17
CA ALA A 121 -28.92 0.70 7.03
C ALA A 121 -28.13 0.34 5.74
N GLY A 122 -28.68 -0.50 4.83
CA GLY A 122 -27.95 -1.07 3.66
C GLY A 122 -28.35 -0.51 2.28
N ILE A 123 -27.76 -1.06 1.17
CA ILE A 123 -28.19 -1.01 -0.26
C ILE A 123 -27.29 -1.91 -1.16
N VAL A 124 -27.77 -2.24 -2.39
CA VAL A 124 -27.15 -3.09 -3.45
C VAL A 124 -26.90 -2.26 -4.73
N VAL A 125 -25.78 -2.48 -5.46
CA VAL A 125 -25.48 -1.82 -6.77
C VAL A 125 -25.70 -2.80 -7.93
N ARG A 126 -26.22 -2.40 -9.09
CA ARG A 126 -26.59 -3.30 -10.21
C ARG A 126 -26.28 -2.67 -11.59
N ASP A 127 -25.94 -3.46 -12.61
CA ASP A 127 -25.62 -3.07 -14.00
C ASP A 127 -26.89 -2.81 -14.83
N LYS A 128 -26.74 -2.55 -16.14
CA LYS A 128 -27.83 -2.25 -17.09
C LYS A 128 -28.90 -3.36 -17.26
N ASN A 129 -28.67 -4.56 -16.72
CA ASN A 129 -29.65 -5.65 -16.61
C ASN A 129 -30.07 -5.93 -15.15
N GLY A 130 -29.63 -5.13 -14.18
CA GLY A 130 -29.89 -5.36 -12.77
C GLY A 130 -28.83 -6.23 -12.06
N LYS A 131 -27.55 -6.27 -12.49
CA LYS A 131 -26.50 -7.15 -11.90
C LYS A 131 -25.23 -6.39 -11.45
N VAL A 132 -24.81 -6.51 -10.18
CA VAL A 132 -23.66 -5.76 -9.60
C VAL A 132 -22.33 -6.01 -10.34
N VAL A 133 -21.67 -5.03 -11.00
CA VAL A 133 -20.27 -5.18 -11.52
C VAL A 133 -19.51 -3.86 -11.79
N PRO A 134 -18.24 -3.71 -11.35
CA PRO A 134 -17.21 -2.88 -12.01
C PRO A 134 -16.04 -3.69 -12.62
N SER A 135 -15.38 -3.12 -13.65
CA SER A 135 -14.30 -3.73 -14.45
C SER A 135 -12.92 -3.64 -13.77
N PRO A 136 -12.06 -4.69 -13.80
CA PRO A 136 -10.74 -4.63 -13.18
C PRO A 136 -9.78 -3.73 -14.00
N PRO A 137 -9.01 -2.85 -13.35
CA PRO A 137 -7.95 -2.09 -14.01
C PRO A 137 -6.80 -3.02 -14.43
N PRO A 138 -6.00 -2.62 -15.43
CA PRO A 138 -4.82 -3.38 -15.86
C PRO A 138 -3.86 -3.59 -14.68
N MET A 139 -3.35 -4.82 -14.55
CA MET A 139 -2.48 -5.21 -13.45
C MET A 139 -1.10 -4.58 -13.61
N GLU A 140 -0.81 -3.54 -12.83
CA GLU A 140 0.51 -2.93 -12.77
C GLU A 140 1.52 -3.90 -12.12
N GLN A 141 2.74 -3.97 -12.63
CA GLN A 141 3.79 -4.83 -12.07
C GLN A 141 4.62 -4.04 -11.06
N HIS A 142 4.59 -4.44 -9.79
CA HIS A 142 5.50 -3.91 -8.78
C HIS A 142 6.90 -4.52 -8.96
N HIS A 143 7.94 -3.70 -8.72
CA HIS A 143 9.32 -4.13 -8.70
C HIS A 143 9.97 -3.70 -7.38
N LEU A 144 10.77 -4.55 -6.76
CA LEU A 144 11.37 -4.27 -5.45
C LEU A 144 12.18 -2.96 -5.41
N GLY A 145 12.81 -2.60 -6.53
CA GLY A 145 13.51 -1.31 -6.69
C GLY A 145 12.64 -0.08 -6.40
N PHE A 146 11.32 -0.15 -6.60
CA PHE A 146 10.39 0.96 -6.32
C PHE A 146 10.32 1.30 -4.83
N ARG A 147 10.51 0.31 -3.95
CA ARG A 147 10.58 0.53 -2.50
C ARG A 147 11.78 1.38 -2.11
N PHE A 148 12.93 1.02 -2.63
CA PHE A 148 14.17 1.77 -2.39
C PHE A 148 14.11 3.15 -3.02
N PHE A 149 13.47 3.29 -4.18
CA PHE A 149 13.21 4.60 -4.76
C PHE A 149 12.38 5.47 -3.81
N ARG A 150 11.22 5.00 -3.32
CA ARG A 150 10.42 5.75 -2.33
C ARG A 150 11.22 6.11 -1.09
N TYR A 151 11.96 5.16 -0.52
CA TYR A 151 12.81 5.41 0.65
C TYR A 151 13.89 6.46 0.40
N SER A 152 14.38 6.60 -0.84
CA SER A 152 15.29 7.70 -1.18
C SER A 152 14.61 9.06 -1.17
N GLN A 153 13.33 9.14 -1.57
CA GLN A 153 12.56 10.39 -1.63
C GLN A 153 12.16 10.89 -0.24
N VAL A 154 11.87 9.97 0.69
CA VAL A 154 11.38 10.30 2.04
C VAL A 154 12.48 10.38 3.11
N SER A 155 13.73 10.11 2.75
CA SER A 155 14.83 10.10 3.71
C SER A 155 15.26 11.53 4.07
N GLU A 156 15.36 11.83 5.36
CA GLU A 156 15.86 13.11 5.88
C GLU A 156 17.39 13.19 5.91
N ASP A 157 18.08 12.05 5.80
CA ASP A 157 19.54 11.95 5.81
C ASP A 157 20.09 11.73 4.38
N LEU A 158 21.08 12.52 3.99
CA LEU A 158 21.66 12.46 2.65
C LEU A 158 22.31 11.10 2.35
N PHE A 159 22.97 10.49 3.33
CA PHE A 159 23.58 9.17 3.15
C PHE A 159 22.51 8.09 2.97
N GLY A 160 21.43 8.15 3.76
CA GLY A 160 20.25 7.31 3.62
C GLY A 160 19.58 7.46 2.24
N ALA A 161 19.38 8.69 1.79
CA ALA A 161 18.81 9.00 0.48
C ALA A 161 19.66 8.40 -0.66
N TYR A 162 20.97 8.66 -0.67
CA TYR A 162 21.88 8.15 -1.70
C TYR A 162 21.96 6.62 -1.69
N ARG A 163 22.08 6.00 -0.51
CA ARG A 163 22.12 4.54 -0.37
C ARG A 163 20.85 3.89 -0.92
N ASN A 164 19.68 4.42 -0.58
CA ASN A 164 18.41 3.90 -1.08
C ASN A 164 18.28 4.12 -2.60
N MET A 165 18.73 5.24 -3.13
CA MET A 165 18.75 5.47 -4.58
C MET A 165 19.65 4.45 -5.30
N TYR A 166 20.83 4.19 -4.75
CA TYR A 166 21.75 3.18 -5.28
C TYR A 166 21.14 1.78 -5.27
N LEU A 167 20.47 1.37 -4.18
CA LEU A 167 19.76 0.10 -4.10
C LEU A 167 18.62 0.00 -5.12
N ALA A 168 17.87 1.08 -5.35
CA ALA A 168 16.83 1.12 -6.37
C ALA A 168 17.41 0.85 -7.76
N PHE A 169 18.52 1.52 -8.08
CA PHE A 169 19.27 1.32 -9.32
C PHE A 169 19.82 -0.12 -9.43
N GLU A 170 20.44 -0.64 -8.37
CA GLU A 170 21.00 -2.00 -8.33
C GLU A 170 19.92 -3.06 -8.63
N HIS A 171 18.76 -2.94 -7.98
CA HIS A 171 17.65 -3.86 -8.21
C HIS A 171 17.13 -3.81 -9.64
N LEU A 172 16.98 -2.61 -10.23
CA LEU A 172 16.53 -2.45 -11.62
C LEU A 172 17.55 -3.00 -12.61
N LEU A 173 18.84 -2.74 -12.38
CA LEU A 173 19.91 -3.23 -13.24
C LEU A 173 20.01 -4.76 -13.15
N SER A 174 19.92 -5.34 -11.95
CA SER A 174 20.00 -6.78 -11.72
C SER A 174 18.82 -7.55 -12.33
N SER A 175 17.62 -6.95 -12.39
CA SER A 175 16.47 -7.60 -13.04
C SER A 175 16.60 -7.70 -14.57
N LYS A 176 17.44 -6.85 -15.19
CA LYS A 176 17.77 -6.91 -16.62
C LYS A 176 19.07 -7.64 -16.91
N HIS A 177 20.07 -7.43 -16.07
CA HIS A 177 21.42 -7.95 -16.18
C HIS A 177 21.87 -8.53 -14.83
N PRO A 178 21.50 -9.78 -14.50
CA PRO A 178 21.81 -10.36 -13.20
C PRO A 178 23.31 -10.41 -12.91
N LYS A 179 23.66 -10.19 -11.64
CA LYS A 179 25.03 -10.31 -11.14
C LYS A 179 25.41 -11.78 -11.00
N GLY A 180 26.53 -12.17 -11.61
CA GLY A 180 27.09 -13.50 -11.47
C GLY A 180 27.99 -13.62 -10.24
N LYS A 181 29.06 -14.42 -10.36
CA LYS A 181 30.13 -14.52 -9.34
C LYS A 181 31.18 -13.40 -9.43
N GLU A 182 30.92 -12.38 -10.25
CA GLU A 182 31.85 -11.28 -10.50
C GLU A 182 31.80 -10.23 -9.38
N LEU A 183 32.83 -9.39 -9.30
CA LEU A 183 32.83 -8.26 -8.37
C LEU A 183 31.79 -7.21 -8.80
N GLU A 184 31.27 -6.44 -7.85
CA GLU A 184 30.23 -5.45 -8.11
C GLU A 184 30.63 -4.43 -9.18
N VAL A 185 31.85 -3.89 -9.12
CA VAL A 185 32.37 -2.95 -10.12
C VAL A 185 32.45 -3.57 -11.52
N GLN A 186 32.81 -4.86 -11.60
CA GLN A 186 32.88 -5.59 -12.87
C GLN A 186 31.49 -5.79 -13.46
N TRP A 187 30.55 -6.21 -12.62
CA TRP A 187 29.15 -6.37 -12.99
C TRP A 187 28.53 -5.06 -13.49
N LEU A 188 28.71 -3.97 -12.74
CA LEU A 188 28.20 -2.64 -13.11
C LEU A 188 28.77 -2.20 -14.46
N SER A 189 30.09 -2.30 -14.63
CA SER A 189 30.76 -1.90 -15.87
C SER A 189 30.24 -2.72 -17.06
N ARG A 190 30.09 -4.04 -16.88
CA ARG A 190 29.53 -4.94 -17.90
C ARG A 190 28.08 -4.58 -18.24
N ALA A 191 27.23 -4.41 -17.23
CA ALA A 191 25.81 -4.12 -17.42
C ALA A 191 25.59 -2.75 -18.09
N LEU A 192 26.34 -1.71 -17.71
CA LEU A 192 26.26 -0.38 -18.32
C LEU A 192 26.72 -0.35 -19.79
N ASN A 193 27.76 -1.13 -20.13
CA ASN A 193 28.21 -1.29 -21.51
C ASN A 193 27.17 -1.99 -22.40
N LEU A 194 26.30 -2.84 -21.82
CA LEU A 194 25.23 -3.52 -22.56
C LEU A 194 24.01 -2.62 -22.83
N VAL A 195 23.84 -1.56 -22.04
CA VAL A 195 22.71 -0.61 -22.16
C VAL A 195 23.03 0.58 -23.08
N SER A 196 24.30 0.82 -23.39
CA SER A 196 24.77 2.00 -24.14
C SER A 196 24.59 1.90 -25.68
N ILE A 197 23.46 1.35 -26.14
CA ILE A 197 23.11 1.20 -27.58
C ILE A 197 22.04 2.22 -27.97
#